data_AF-A0A934N9U3-F1
#
_entry.id   AF-A0A934N9U3-F1
#
_cell.length_a   1.000
_cell.length_b   1.000
_cell.length_c   1.000
_cell.angle_alpha   90.00
_cell.angle_beta   90.00
_cell.angle_gamma   90.00
#
_symmetry.space_group_name_H-M   'P 1'
#
loop_
_entity.id
_entity.type
_entity.pdbx_description
1 polymer ?
#
loop_
_entity_poly.entity_id
_entity_poly.type
_entity_poly.pdbx_seq_one_letter_code
_entity_poly.pdbx_strand_id
1 'polypeptide(L)'
;MTGENLKEQITGWCNATTGLQLVEDRSEPSGGFVLGLRSAAQGSGTVPVDVVLEHDSDRVTIRSTSNASAGSEDLEAVLASRPALVRGQTTGSDTVLTAHVYVDGFTKQAFMAAVDEIAKTRGLLDGLGDGNVGTDSVTQQGPTPAGAGAGTTGPFYAATSAQPEPSSPAPTQPEPASLPAPWSQAPMPAQQPAASQLPAPSFGSPSPSQGGYAPLSGQPAPQAQPAAAFAPTHTVPPQGMQAWAAPDPTGAVVATLGGGLPIQITEVRGAWANILCSNGWRGWVDGRIIGVAR
;
A
#
# COMPACT_ATOMS: atom_id res chain seq x y z
N MET A 1 -16.64 6.34 -12.36
CA MET A 1 -16.34 4.97 -12.85
C MET A 1 -17.29 4.03 -12.13
N THR A 2 -18.01 3.14 -12.83
CA THR A 2 -18.99 2.25 -12.17
C THR A 2 -18.30 1.04 -11.53
N GLY A 3 -18.93 0.42 -10.52
CA GLY A 3 -18.42 -0.79 -9.88
C GLY A 3 -18.25 -1.96 -10.86
N GLU A 4 -19.17 -2.10 -11.81
CA GLU A 4 -19.06 -3.10 -12.89
C GLU A 4 -17.83 -2.86 -13.78
N ASN A 5 -17.55 -1.61 -14.15
CA ASN A 5 -16.39 -1.29 -14.98
C ASN A 5 -15.05 -1.57 -14.26
N LEU A 6 -15.00 -1.37 -12.95
CA LEU A 6 -13.86 -1.74 -12.11
C LEU A 6 -13.68 -3.26 -12.06
N LYS A 7 -14.78 -3.98 -11.82
CA LYS A 7 -14.80 -5.44 -11.75
C LYS A 7 -14.30 -6.06 -13.07
N GLU A 8 -14.82 -5.61 -14.21
CA GLU A 8 -14.40 -6.08 -15.53
C GLU A 8 -12.91 -5.87 -15.78
N GLN A 9 -12.37 -4.71 -15.38
CA GLN A 9 -10.94 -4.44 -15.50
C GLN A 9 -10.10 -5.36 -14.62
N ILE A 10 -10.47 -5.53 -13.35
CA ILE A 10 -9.75 -6.41 -12.42
C ILE A 10 -9.75 -7.85 -12.95
N THR A 11 -10.90 -8.36 -13.39
CA THR A 11 -11.02 -9.70 -13.97
C THR A 11 -10.19 -9.83 -15.24
N GLY A 12 -10.19 -8.82 -16.12
CA GLY A 12 -9.34 -8.79 -17.31
C GLY A 12 -7.84 -8.85 -16.96
N TRP A 13 -7.42 -8.15 -15.91
CA TRP A 13 -6.03 -8.18 -15.45
C TRP A 13 -5.63 -9.51 -14.82
N CYS A 14 -6.52 -10.17 -14.08
CA CYS A 14 -6.27 -11.50 -13.51
C CYS A 14 -6.04 -12.53 -14.63
N ASN A 15 -6.85 -12.50 -15.69
CA ASN A 15 -6.67 -13.39 -16.85
C ASN A 15 -5.36 -13.13 -17.60
N ALA A 16 -4.90 -11.87 -17.64
CA ALA A 16 -3.70 -11.48 -18.38
C ALA A 16 -2.39 -11.60 -17.57
N THR A 17 -2.45 -11.78 -16.25
CA THR A 17 -1.28 -11.69 -15.36
C THR A 17 -0.95 -13.04 -14.74
N THR A 18 0.22 -13.59 -15.05
CA THR A 18 0.72 -14.81 -14.41
C THR A 18 0.96 -14.56 -12.92
N GLY A 19 0.38 -15.39 -12.05
CA GLY A 19 0.54 -15.28 -10.59
C GLY A 19 -0.62 -14.60 -9.86
N LEU A 20 -1.67 -14.15 -10.55
CA LEU A 20 -2.92 -13.70 -9.93
C LEU A 20 -4.10 -14.50 -10.51
N GLN A 21 -4.78 -15.27 -9.66
CA GLN A 21 -5.92 -16.10 -10.08
C GLN A 21 -7.20 -15.61 -9.44
N LEU A 22 -8.27 -15.51 -10.24
CA LEU A 22 -9.61 -15.28 -9.73
C LEU A 22 -10.20 -16.61 -9.23
N VAL A 23 -10.68 -16.63 -7.99
CA VAL A 23 -11.21 -17.81 -7.29
C VAL A 23 -12.69 -17.64 -6.95
N GLU A 24 -13.09 -16.44 -6.55
CA GLU A 24 -14.49 -16.10 -6.26
C GLU A 24 -14.87 -14.81 -6.99
N ASP A 25 -16.09 -14.80 -7.54
CA ASP A 25 -16.71 -13.67 -8.18
C ASP A 25 -18.13 -13.51 -7.61
N ARG A 26 -18.38 -12.45 -6.85
CA ARG A 26 -19.70 -12.14 -6.30
C ARG A 26 -20.04 -10.68 -6.57
N SER A 27 -21.13 -10.44 -7.30
CA SER A 27 -21.71 -9.10 -7.45
C SER A 27 -22.84 -8.89 -6.47
N GLU A 28 -22.94 -7.68 -5.93
CA GLU A 28 -24.09 -7.27 -5.13
C GLU A 28 -25.11 -6.52 -6.00
N PRO A 29 -26.42 -6.70 -5.77
CA PRO A 29 -27.46 -6.01 -6.53
C PRO A 29 -27.43 -4.49 -6.32
N SER A 30 -26.75 -4.02 -5.28
CA SER A 30 -26.46 -2.61 -5.02
C SER A 30 -25.36 -2.04 -5.92
N GLY A 31 -24.61 -2.85 -6.68
CA GLY A 31 -23.51 -2.36 -7.52
C GLY A 31 -22.13 -2.38 -6.85
N GLY A 32 -22.05 -2.95 -5.64
CA GLY A 32 -20.80 -3.42 -5.05
C GLY A 32 -20.37 -4.79 -5.59
N PHE A 33 -19.17 -5.22 -5.24
CA PHE A 33 -18.68 -6.56 -5.56
C PHE A 33 -17.66 -7.06 -4.54
N VAL A 34 -17.51 -8.38 -4.52
CA VAL A 34 -16.50 -9.12 -3.76
C VAL A 34 -15.81 -10.08 -4.72
N LEU A 35 -14.48 -9.95 -4.87
CA LEU A 35 -13.66 -10.88 -5.65
C LEU A 35 -12.65 -11.58 -4.73
N GLY A 36 -12.68 -12.91 -4.72
CA GLY A 36 -11.65 -13.71 -4.09
C GLY A 36 -10.53 -13.99 -5.08
N LEU A 37 -9.32 -13.54 -4.79
CA LEU A 37 -8.12 -13.72 -5.59
C LEU A 37 -7.11 -14.60 -4.87
N ARG A 38 -6.25 -15.27 -5.64
CA ARG A 38 -5.03 -15.93 -5.15
C ARG A 38 -3.82 -15.29 -5.82
N SER A 39 -2.98 -14.65 -5.02
CA SER A 39 -1.72 -14.06 -5.45
C SER A 39 -0.57 -15.01 -5.14
N ALA A 40 0.36 -15.21 -6.08
CA ALA A 40 1.60 -15.92 -5.81
C ALA A 40 2.49 -15.06 -4.90
N ALA A 41 2.71 -15.50 -3.66
CA ALA A 41 3.67 -14.85 -2.78
C ALA A 41 5.10 -15.31 -3.11
N GLN A 42 6.12 -14.59 -2.64
CA GLN A 42 7.49 -15.10 -2.69
C GLN A 42 7.59 -16.41 -1.89
N GLY A 43 7.63 -17.54 -2.59
CA GLY A 43 7.58 -18.89 -2.02
C GLY A 43 6.69 -19.83 -2.85
N SER A 44 6.42 -21.03 -2.32
CA SER A 44 5.59 -22.04 -3.00
C SER A 44 4.08 -21.90 -2.75
N GLY A 45 3.65 -20.85 -2.03
CA GLY A 45 2.28 -20.65 -1.58
C GLY A 45 1.53 -19.57 -2.38
N THR A 46 0.20 -19.75 -2.51
CA THR A 46 -0.70 -18.68 -2.95
C THR A 46 -1.38 -18.05 -1.75
N VAL A 47 -1.45 -16.72 -1.73
CA VAL A 47 -2.08 -15.94 -0.68
C VAL A 47 -3.50 -15.57 -1.12
N PRO A 48 -4.54 -15.94 -0.36
CA PRO A 48 -5.89 -15.47 -0.64
C PRO A 48 -6.03 -13.98 -0.31
N VAL A 49 -6.63 -13.25 -1.23
CA VAL A 49 -6.87 -11.81 -1.16
C VAL A 49 -8.32 -11.55 -1.55
N ASP A 50 -9.03 -10.78 -0.75
CA ASP A 50 -10.41 -10.38 -0.96
C ASP A 50 -10.42 -8.93 -1.49
N VAL A 51 -11.09 -8.68 -2.60
CA VAL A 51 -11.22 -7.34 -3.20
C VAL A 51 -12.68 -6.94 -3.12
N VAL A 52 -12.96 -5.91 -2.34
CA VAL A 52 -14.32 -5.46 -2.02
C VAL A 52 -14.50 -4.02 -2.47
N LEU A 53 -15.59 -3.78 -3.19
CA LEU A 53 -16.11 -2.45 -3.42
C LEU A 53 -17.54 -2.41 -2.86
N GLU A 54 -17.76 -1.59 -1.84
CA GLU A 54 -19.11 -1.34 -1.31
C GLU A 54 -19.88 -0.38 -2.24
N HIS A 55 -21.22 -0.40 -2.16
CA HIS A 55 -22.05 0.54 -2.91
C HIS A 55 -21.66 2.01 -2.62
N ASP A 56 -21.53 2.81 -3.69
CA ASP A 56 -21.17 4.23 -3.64
C ASP A 56 -19.80 4.53 -2.98
N SER A 57 -18.97 3.51 -2.75
CA SER A 57 -17.63 3.71 -2.21
C SER A 57 -16.69 4.30 -3.25
N ASP A 58 -15.98 5.37 -2.86
CA ASP A 58 -14.89 5.95 -3.65
C ASP A 58 -13.57 5.16 -3.54
N ARG A 59 -13.56 4.04 -2.82
CA ARG A 59 -12.35 3.19 -2.68
C ARG A 59 -12.66 1.71 -2.81
N VAL A 60 -11.77 1.01 -3.52
CA VAL A 60 -11.67 -0.43 -3.53
C VAL A 60 -10.83 -0.86 -2.33
N THR A 61 -11.34 -1.79 -1.53
CA THR A 61 -10.67 -2.34 -0.36
C THR A 61 -10.10 -3.71 -0.69
N ILE A 62 -8.80 -3.88 -0.48
CA ILE A 62 -8.09 -5.13 -0.70
C ILE A 62 -7.73 -5.67 0.69
N ARG A 63 -8.18 -6.88 1.02
CA ARG A 63 -8.06 -7.46 2.35
C ARG A 63 -7.45 -8.84 2.30
N SER A 64 -6.63 -9.18 3.28
CA SER A 64 -6.14 -10.54 3.49
C SER A 64 -5.99 -10.80 4.98
N THR A 65 -6.20 -12.05 5.39
CA THR A 65 -6.16 -12.42 6.81
C THR A 65 -5.01 -13.40 7.04
N SER A 66 -4.11 -13.06 7.97
CA SER A 66 -3.04 -13.93 8.44
C SER A 66 -3.40 -14.50 9.81
N ASN A 67 -3.13 -15.79 10.03
CA ASN A 67 -3.36 -16.47 11.31
C ASN A 67 -2.03 -16.80 12.00
N ALA A 68 -1.03 -15.93 11.81
CA ALA A 68 0.32 -16.17 12.29
C ALA A 68 0.36 -16.25 13.83
N SER A 69 0.91 -17.34 14.34
CA SER A 69 1.14 -17.57 15.77
C SER A 69 2.46 -16.94 16.23
N ALA A 70 2.68 -15.66 15.94
CA ALA A 70 3.86 -14.93 16.38
C ALA A 70 3.53 -13.99 17.56
N GLY A 71 4.55 -13.54 18.28
CA GLY A 71 4.39 -12.54 19.35
C GLY A 71 3.89 -11.21 18.78
N SER A 72 3.02 -10.52 19.52
CA SER A 72 2.39 -9.26 19.08
C SER A 72 3.42 -8.19 18.71
N GLU A 73 4.53 -8.10 19.45
CA GLU A 73 5.62 -7.15 19.18
C GLU A 73 6.27 -7.37 17.81
N ASP A 74 6.46 -8.63 17.40
CA ASP A 74 7.09 -8.99 16.12
C ASP A 74 6.14 -8.73 14.94
N LEU A 75 4.86 -9.06 15.12
CA LEU A 75 3.80 -8.71 14.17
C LEU A 75 3.72 -7.19 13.97
N GLU A 76 3.73 -6.41 15.04
CA GLU A 76 3.72 -4.94 14.99
C GLU A 76 4.98 -4.37 14.33
N ALA A 77 6.16 -4.93 14.62
CA ALA A 77 7.41 -4.52 14.00
C ALA A 77 7.40 -4.75 12.48
N VAL A 78 6.90 -5.90 12.02
CA VAL A 78 6.71 -6.17 10.58
C VAL A 78 5.77 -5.14 9.99
N LEU A 79 4.59 -4.90 10.58
CA LEU A 79 3.62 -3.93 10.08
C LEU A 79 4.19 -2.50 10.03
N ALA A 80 4.95 -2.07 11.03
CA ALA A 80 5.57 -0.75 11.08
C ALA A 80 6.64 -0.55 9.99
N SER A 81 7.27 -1.63 9.52
CA SER A 81 8.25 -1.59 8.43
C SER A 81 7.63 -1.51 7.02
N ARG A 82 6.31 -1.72 6.90
CA ARG A 82 5.62 -1.75 5.60
C ARG A 82 5.30 -0.35 5.09
N PRO A 83 5.16 -0.19 3.75
CA PRO A 83 4.68 1.06 3.18
C PRO A 83 3.26 1.39 3.70
N ALA A 84 2.98 2.68 3.88
CA ALA A 84 1.72 3.19 4.44
C ALA A 84 0.43 2.80 3.68
N LEU A 85 0.57 2.14 2.52
CA LEU A 85 -0.52 1.58 1.73
C LEU A 85 -1.21 0.39 2.44
N VAL A 86 -0.49 -0.35 3.28
CA VAL A 86 -1.01 -1.52 4.00
C VAL A 86 -1.21 -1.17 5.47
N ARG A 87 -2.41 -1.39 5.96
CA ARG A 87 -2.77 -1.33 7.38
C ARG A 87 -2.98 -2.74 7.89
N GLY A 88 -2.28 -3.12 8.96
CA GLY A 88 -2.59 -4.33 9.71
C GLY A 88 -3.38 -4.01 10.96
N GLN A 89 -4.39 -4.80 11.26
CA GLN A 89 -5.06 -4.81 12.55
C GLN A 89 -4.99 -6.21 13.13
N THR A 90 -4.31 -6.35 14.25
CA THR A 90 -4.14 -7.64 14.95
C THR A 90 -5.16 -7.76 16.07
N THR A 91 -5.86 -8.90 16.12
CA THR A 91 -6.80 -9.28 17.18
C THR A 91 -6.49 -10.70 17.60
N GLY A 92 -5.84 -10.86 18.77
CA GLY A 92 -5.31 -12.16 19.18
C GLY A 92 -4.22 -12.64 18.23
N SER A 93 -4.38 -13.82 17.64
CA SER A 93 -3.48 -14.40 16.62
C SER A 93 -3.90 -14.11 15.18
N ASP A 94 -5.03 -13.42 14.98
CA ASP A 94 -5.50 -13.04 13.65
C ASP A 94 -5.03 -11.63 13.31
N THR A 95 -4.42 -11.45 12.15
CA THR A 95 -4.03 -10.15 11.62
C THR A 95 -4.72 -9.91 10.30
N VAL A 96 -5.62 -8.93 10.28
CA VAL A 96 -6.31 -8.48 9.09
C VAL A 96 -5.50 -7.38 8.43
N LEU A 97 -5.00 -7.65 7.24
CA LEU A 97 -4.29 -6.71 6.38
C LEU A 97 -5.29 -6.05 5.43
N THR A 98 -5.25 -4.72 5.34
CA THR A 98 -6.14 -3.92 4.52
C THR A 98 -5.34 -2.89 3.73
N ALA A 99 -5.59 -2.79 2.42
CA ALA A 99 -5.11 -1.72 1.57
C ALA A 99 -6.29 -1.06 0.84
N HIS A 100 -6.17 0.23 0.55
CA HIS A 100 -7.20 0.99 -0.15
C HIS A 100 -6.65 1.57 -1.45
N VAL A 101 -7.41 1.43 -2.53
CA VAL A 101 -7.13 2.07 -3.82
C VAL A 101 -8.34 2.93 -4.19
N TYR A 102 -8.11 4.23 -4.34
CA TYR A 102 -9.18 5.18 -4.69
C TYR A 102 -9.64 5.02 -6.14
N VAL A 103 -10.94 5.17 -6.36
CA VAL A 103 -11.60 4.98 -7.66
C VAL A 103 -11.18 6.07 -8.65
N ASP A 104 -11.01 7.31 -8.18
CA ASP A 104 -10.56 8.46 -9.01
C ASP A 104 -9.17 8.25 -9.65
N GLY A 105 -8.31 7.44 -9.01
CA GLY A 105 -6.96 7.13 -9.49
C GLY A 105 -6.74 5.65 -9.81
N PHE A 106 -7.82 4.89 -10.04
CA PHE A 106 -7.72 3.44 -10.15
C PHE A 106 -7.02 3.03 -11.45
N THR A 107 -5.86 2.39 -11.31
CA THR A 107 -5.06 1.89 -12.42
C THR A 107 -4.61 0.46 -12.14
N LYS A 108 -4.29 -0.29 -13.20
CA LYS A 108 -3.70 -1.63 -13.07
C LYS A 108 -2.49 -1.61 -12.14
N GLN A 109 -1.62 -0.62 -12.29
CA GLN A 109 -0.41 -0.50 -11.48
C GLN A 109 -0.73 -0.30 -9.99
N ALA A 110 -1.61 0.63 -9.65
CA ALA A 110 -1.99 0.90 -8.26
C ALA A 110 -2.65 -0.33 -7.61
N PHE A 111 -3.52 -1.01 -8.35
CA PHE A 111 -4.16 -2.25 -7.91
C PHE A 111 -3.14 -3.37 -7.68
N MET A 112 -2.28 -3.64 -8.66
CA MET A 112 -1.29 -4.72 -8.57
C MET A 112 -0.27 -4.46 -7.46
N ALA A 113 0.17 -3.21 -7.29
CA ALA A 113 1.05 -2.84 -6.18
C ALA A 113 0.37 -3.09 -4.83
N ALA A 114 -0.91 -2.76 -4.68
CA ALA A 114 -1.63 -3.01 -3.43
C ALA A 114 -1.81 -4.51 -3.14
N VAL A 115 -2.16 -5.32 -4.15
CA VAL A 115 -2.29 -6.78 -4.00
C VAL A 115 -0.95 -7.43 -3.64
N ASP A 116 0.12 -7.07 -4.35
CA ASP A 116 1.47 -7.60 -4.13
C ASP A 116 2.01 -7.21 -2.74
N GLU A 117 1.81 -5.96 -2.32
CA GLU A 117 2.23 -5.52 -0.98
C GLU A 117 1.43 -6.22 0.13
N ILE A 118 0.13 -6.49 -0.06
CA ILE A 118 -0.67 -7.31 0.87
C ILE A 118 -0.13 -8.75 0.92
N ALA A 119 0.15 -9.36 -0.23
CA ALA A 119 0.65 -10.73 -0.32
C ALA A 119 2.03 -10.89 0.33
N LYS A 120 2.97 -9.95 0.09
CA LYS A 120 4.28 -9.91 0.74
C LYS A 120 4.17 -9.73 2.24
N THR A 121 3.34 -8.77 2.69
CA THR A 121 3.16 -8.52 4.13
C THR A 121 2.64 -9.77 4.82
N ARG A 122 1.64 -10.43 4.23
CA ARG A 122 1.11 -11.68 4.77
C ARG A 122 2.17 -12.78 4.80
N GLY A 123 2.91 -12.97 3.72
CA GLY A 123 3.97 -13.98 3.65
C GLY A 123 5.04 -13.79 4.72
N LEU A 124 5.41 -12.54 5.02
CA LEU A 124 6.31 -12.22 6.13
C LEU A 124 5.69 -12.58 7.48
N LEU A 125 4.42 -12.22 7.73
CA LEU A 125 3.74 -12.58 8.98
C LEU A 125 3.64 -14.10 9.15
N ASP A 126 3.32 -14.83 8.09
CA ASP A 126 3.23 -16.30 8.10
C ASP A 126 4.60 -16.94 8.41
N GLY A 127 5.68 -16.38 7.85
CA GLY A 127 7.06 -16.81 8.09
C GLY A 127 7.56 -16.60 9.53
N LEU A 128 7.01 -15.63 10.27
CA LEU A 128 7.32 -15.45 11.70
C LEU A 128 6.81 -16.61 12.55
N GLY A 129 5.70 -17.23 12.18
CA GLY A 129 5.15 -18.40 12.86
C GLY A 129 5.94 -19.68 12.57
N ASP A 130 6.54 -19.78 11.38
CA ASP A 130 7.37 -20.93 10.97
C ASP A 130 8.82 -20.85 11.51
N GLY A 131 9.26 -19.64 11.88
CA GLY A 131 10.62 -19.33 12.36
C GLY A 131 11.05 -19.97 13.69
N ASN A 132 10.23 -20.80 14.34
CA ASN A 132 10.67 -21.63 15.47
C ASN A 132 11.31 -22.96 15.02
N VAL A 133 11.54 -23.19 13.72
CA VAL A 133 12.39 -24.28 13.21
C VAL A 133 13.79 -23.73 12.93
N GLY A 134 14.53 -23.45 14.00
CA GLY A 134 15.86 -22.85 13.88
C GLY A 134 16.66 -22.73 15.17
N THR A 135 16.44 -23.59 16.16
CA THR A 135 17.49 -23.86 17.16
C THR A 135 18.40 -24.94 16.60
N ASP A 136 19.56 -24.48 16.14
CA ASP A 136 20.85 -25.16 16.20
C ASP A 136 20.83 -26.53 16.90
N SER A 137 20.66 -27.57 16.09
CA SER A 137 21.15 -28.91 16.45
C SER A 137 22.68 -28.90 16.37
N VAL A 138 23.34 -28.24 17.32
CA VAL A 138 24.75 -28.50 17.63
C VAL A 138 24.80 -29.74 18.51
N THR A 139 25.38 -30.78 17.92
CA THR A 139 25.88 -32.03 18.49
C THR A 139 26.15 -31.98 20.00
N GLN A 140 25.36 -32.72 20.77
CA GLN A 140 25.80 -33.36 22.01
C GLN A 140 25.32 -34.81 21.98
N GLN A 141 26.16 -35.69 21.41
CA GLN A 141 26.11 -37.13 21.66
C GLN A 141 26.46 -37.34 23.14
N GLY A 142 25.43 -37.54 23.97
CA GLY A 142 25.55 -38.13 25.31
C GLY A 142 25.19 -39.61 25.25
N PRO A 143 25.96 -40.51 25.88
CA PRO A 143 25.79 -41.94 25.72
C PRO A 143 24.51 -42.45 26.40
N THR A 144 23.94 -43.49 25.80
CA THR A 144 22.88 -44.35 26.33
C THR A 144 23.15 -44.76 27.78
N PRO A 145 22.10 -44.89 28.59
CA PRO A 145 21.90 -46.18 29.25
C PRO A 145 20.49 -46.74 29.06
N ALA A 146 20.49 -48.03 28.73
CA ALA A 146 19.34 -48.92 28.80
C ALA A 146 18.89 -49.12 30.27
N GLY A 147 17.59 -49.29 30.48
CA GLY A 147 17.04 -49.70 31.78
C GLY A 147 15.54 -49.91 31.73
N ALA A 148 15.14 -51.18 31.72
CA ALA A 148 13.78 -51.67 31.66
C ALA A 148 13.00 -51.51 32.98
N GLY A 149 11.67 -51.59 32.94
CA GLY A 149 10.85 -51.85 34.13
C GLY A 149 9.36 -51.56 33.95
N ALA A 150 8.59 -52.57 33.59
CA ALA A 150 7.13 -52.59 33.64
C ALA A 150 6.60 -52.59 35.08
N GLY A 151 5.34 -52.15 35.30
CA GLY A 151 4.65 -52.37 36.57
C GLY A 151 3.32 -51.63 36.69
N THR A 152 2.25 -52.38 36.96
CA THR A 152 0.84 -52.00 36.88
C THR A 152 0.23 -51.53 38.23
N THR A 153 -1.04 -51.12 38.19
CA THR A 153 -2.08 -51.09 39.27
C THR A 153 -2.38 -49.76 40.00
N GLY A 154 -3.64 -49.30 39.92
CA GLY A 154 -4.28 -48.33 40.86
C GLY A 154 -4.67 -48.98 42.21
N PRO A 155 -5.65 -48.48 43.02
CA PRO A 155 -6.60 -47.38 42.81
C PRO A 155 -6.82 -46.42 44.03
N PHE A 156 -7.65 -45.39 43.80
CA PHE A 156 -8.61 -44.70 44.70
C PHE A 156 -8.30 -44.44 46.20
N TYR A 157 -8.30 -43.16 46.59
CA TYR A 157 -8.97 -42.68 47.81
C TYR A 157 -9.52 -41.27 47.59
N ALA A 158 -10.79 -41.11 47.97
CA ALA A 158 -11.52 -39.86 48.07
C ALA A 158 -11.68 -39.46 49.56
N ALA A 159 -12.23 -38.26 49.76
CA ALA A 159 -12.67 -37.60 51.01
C ALA A 159 -11.58 -36.71 51.66
N THR A 160 -11.86 -35.53 52.23
CA THR A 160 -13.07 -34.68 52.33
C THR A 160 -12.64 -33.38 53.04
N SER A 161 -13.26 -32.26 52.67
CA SER A 161 -13.53 -31.03 53.46
C SER A 161 -12.42 -30.33 54.25
N ALA A 162 -12.20 -29.04 53.93
CA ALA A 162 -12.46 -27.93 54.87
C ALA A 162 -12.09 -26.57 54.24
N GLN A 163 -13.13 -25.80 53.89
CA GLN A 163 -13.09 -24.34 53.83
C GLN A 163 -13.04 -23.80 55.27
N PRO A 164 -12.28 -22.74 55.54
CA PRO A 164 -12.95 -21.50 55.94
C PRO A 164 -12.45 -20.27 55.14
N GLU A 165 -13.41 -19.44 54.78
CA GLU A 165 -13.24 -18.10 54.22
C GLU A 165 -12.45 -17.22 55.18
N PRO A 166 -11.70 -16.22 54.68
CA PRO A 166 -12.24 -14.88 54.88
C PRO A 166 -12.06 -13.94 53.68
N SER A 167 -13.12 -13.19 53.45
CA SER A 167 -13.09 -11.77 53.09
C SER A 167 -12.46 -11.37 51.76
N SER A 168 -13.36 -11.11 50.81
CA SER A 168 -13.18 -10.16 49.71
C SER A 168 -12.53 -8.85 50.19
N PRO A 169 -11.73 -8.22 49.32
CA PRO A 169 -12.33 -7.09 48.60
C PRO A 169 -12.33 -7.33 47.09
N ALA A 170 -13.41 -6.90 46.46
CA ALA A 170 -13.58 -6.89 45.01
C ALA A 170 -12.38 -6.26 44.29
N PRO A 171 -11.92 -6.78 43.13
CA PRO A 171 -11.27 -5.92 42.17
C PRO A 171 -12.32 -4.92 41.71
N THR A 172 -12.15 -3.68 42.14
CA THR A 172 -12.85 -2.50 41.66
C THR A 172 -12.97 -2.57 40.15
N GLN A 173 -14.18 -2.86 39.69
CA GLN A 173 -14.63 -2.55 38.34
C GLN A 173 -14.26 -1.09 38.09
N PRO A 174 -13.48 -0.74 37.05
CA PRO A 174 -13.37 0.64 36.64
C PRO A 174 -14.77 1.06 36.20
N GLU A 175 -15.40 1.85 37.07
CA GLU A 175 -16.56 2.66 36.73
C GLU A 175 -16.24 3.38 35.41
N PRO A 176 -17.14 3.36 34.42
CA PRO A 176 -16.96 4.18 33.23
C PRO A 176 -16.95 5.62 33.71
N ALA A 177 -15.77 6.23 33.73
CA ALA A 177 -15.62 7.64 33.96
C ALA A 177 -16.60 8.33 33.01
N SER A 178 -17.59 8.97 33.62
CA SER A 178 -18.64 9.70 32.95
C SER A 178 -17.97 10.69 32.01
N LEU A 179 -18.05 10.43 30.70
CA LEU A 179 -17.76 11.43 29.70
C LEU A 179 -18.74 12.58 29.93
N PRO A 180 -18.30 13.83 30.17
CA PRO A 180 -19.20 14.96 30.08
C PRO A 180 -19.57 15.14 28.60
N ALA A 181 -20.72 14.60 28.21
CA ALA A 181 -21.46 15.13 27.07
C ALA A 181 -22.14 16.45 27.47
N PRO A 182 -22.61 17.23 26.51
CA PRO A 182 -21.87 18.00 25.52
C PRO A 182 -22.01 19.48 25.89
N TRP A 183 -20.92 20.25 25.90
CA TRP A 183 -21.07 21.71 26.03
C TRP A 183 -21.71 22.24 24.75
N SER A 184 -22.98 22.54 24.95
CA SER A 184 -23.83 23.50 24.27
C SER A 184 -23.07 24.53 23.44
N GLN A 185 -23.52 24.61 22.19
CA GLN A 185 -23.44 25.79 21.36
C GLN A 185 -23.85 27.05 22.15
N ALA A 186 -22.99 28.06 22.13
CA ALA A 186 -23.40 29.44 22.20
C ALA A 186 -23.05 30.12 20.86
N PRO A 187 -23.97 30.87 20.25
CA PRO A 187 -23.78 31.49 18.93
C PRO A 187 -22.94 32.75 19.07
N MET A 188 -21.83 32.84 18.34
CA MET A 188 -21.01 34.05 18.23
C MET A 188 -20.62 34.28 16.77
N PRO A 189 -20.42 35.55 16.38
CA PRO A 189 -21.09 36.17 15.25
C PRO A 189 -20.45 35.84 13.91
N ALA A 190 -21.26 35.97 12.86
CA ALA A 190 -20.81 36.02 11.48
C ALA A 190 -19.62 36.98 11.32
N GLN A 191 -18.42 36.41 11.19
CA GLN A 191 -17.29 37.08 10.57
C GLN A 191 -17.00 36.31 9.30
N GLN A 192 -17.48 36.85 8.19
CA GLN A 192 -16.94 36.60 6.86
C GLN A 192 -15.57 37.27 6.78
N PRO A 193 -14.47 36.55 6.52
CA PRO A 193 -13.35 37.09 5.78
C PRO A 193 -13.66 36.91 4.30
N ALA A 194 -13.56 38.01 3.58
CA ALA A 194 -13.83 38.14 2.17
C ALA A 194 -13.27 36.97 1.33
N ALA A 195 -14.12 36.48 0.43
CA ALA A 195 -13.69 35.77 -0.75
C ALA A 195 -12.62 36.62 -1.46
N SER A 196 -11.36 36.20 -1.38
CA SER A 196 -10.41 36.53 -2.43
C SER A 196 -10.87 35.76 -3.66
N GLN A 197 -11.72 36.40 -4.46
CA GLN A 197 -12.10 35.91 -5.77
C GLN A 197 -10.82 35.81 -6.61
N LEU A 198 -10.28 34.59 -6.71
CA LEU A 198 -9.35 34.28 -7.78
C LEU A 198 -10.10 34.46 -9.11
N PRO A 199 -9.51 35.14 -10.11
CA PRO A 199 -10.16 35.33 -11.39
C PRO A 199 -10.44 33.97 -12.05
N ALA A 200 -11.69 33.75 -12.44
CA ALA A 200 -12.08 32.61 -13.25
C ALA A 200 -11.25 32.61 -14.55
N PRO A 201 -10.69 31.47 -15.00
CA PRO A 201 -10.27 31.35 -16.38
C PRO A 201 -11.52 31.47 -17.25
N SER A 202 -11.62 32.60 -17.95
CA SER A 202 -12.63 32.76 -19.00
C SER A 202 -12.27 31.79 -20.12
N PHE A 203 -13.05 30.72 -20.26
CA PHE A 203 -13.09 29.93 -21.48
C PHE A 203 -13.74 30.80 -22.55
N GLY A 204 -12.93 31.66 -23.18
CA GLY A 204 -13.29 32.31 -24.42
C GLY A 204 -13.40 31.26 -25.51
N SER A 205 -14.62 31.01 -25.98
CA SER A 205 -14.87 30.32 -27.24
C SER A 205 -14.00 30.95 -28.34
N PRO A 206 -13.26 30.19 -29.17
CA PRO A 206 -12.66 30.77 -30.35
C PRO A 206 -13.76 31.07 -31.37
N SER A 207 -14.19 32.32 -31.46
CA SER A 207 -14.82 32.83 -32.69
C SER A 207 -13.74 32.93 -33.78
N PRO A 208 -13.97 32.41 -35.00
CA PRO A 208 -13.06 32.63 -36.11
C PRO A 208 -13.20 34.09 -36.59
N SER A 209 -12.37 34.97 -36.04
CA SER A 209 -12.19 36.33 -36.59
C SER A 209 -11.14 36.28 -37.69
N GLN A 210 -11.65 36.25 -38.92
CA GLN A 210 -10.96 36.68 -40.12
C GLN A 210 -10.28 38.03 -39.86
N GLY A 211 -8.95 38.03 -39.80
CA GLY A 211 -8.14 39.23 -39.62
C GLY A 211 -6.80 39.00 -40.31
N GLY A 212 -6.68 39.51 -41.53
CA GLY A 212 -5.52 39.33 -42.38
C GLY A 212 -4.25 39.86 -41.73
N TYR A 213 -3.24 38.99 -41.68
CA TYR A 213 -1.85 39.39 -41.60
C TYR A 213 -1.11 38.67 -42.74
N ALA A 214 -0.65 39.46 -43.70
CA ALA A 214 0.25 39.01 -44.74
C ALA A 214 1.57 38.52 -44.10
N PRO A 215 2.18 37.43 -44.59
CA PRO A 215 3.41 36.91 -44.00
C PRO A 215 4.57 37.86 -44.32
N LEU A 216 5.20 38.42 -43.28
CA LEU A 216 6.56 38.92 -43.39
C LEU A 216 7.47 37.71 -43.59
N SER A 217 8.03 37.66 -44.80
CA SER A 217 9.07 36.74 -45.23
C SER A 217 10.29 36.80 -44.31
N GLY A 218 10.82 35.62 -43.95
CA GLY A 218 12.28 35.48 -43.77
C GLY A 218 12.83 34.93 -42.45
N GLN A 219 12.01 34.66 -41.42
CA GLN A 219 12.52 33.89 -40.28
C GLN A 219 12.08 32.44 -40.39
N PRO A 220 12.99 31.44 -40.43
CA PRO A 220 12.62 30.12 -39.99
C PRO A 220 12.23 30.30 -38.52
N ALA A 221 10.92 30.33 -38.26
CA ALA A 221 10.43 30.02 -36.93
C ALA A 221 11.17 28.73 -36.51
N PRO A 222 11.76 28.66 -35.30
CA PRO A 222 12.11 27.35 -34.77
C PRO A 222 10.83 26.56 -34.93
N GLN A 223 10.83 25.59 -35.85
CA GLN A 223 9.69 24.74 -36.10
C GLN A 223 9.27 24.32 -34.72
N ALA A 224 8.04 24.64 -34.31
CA ALA A 224 7.49 24.10 -33.08
C ALA A 224 7.62 22.60 -33.26
N GLN A 225 8.72 22.04 -32.72
CA GLN A 225 9.04 20.64 -32.82
C GLN A 225 7.80 20.00 -32.23
N PRO A 226 7.04 19.19 -33.00
CA PRO A 226 5.83 18.58 -32.49
C PRO A 226 6.22 17.99 -31.15
N ALA A 227 5.59 18.49 -30.06
CA ALA A 227 6.00 18.20 -28.70
C ALA A 227 6.31 16.72 -28.64
N ALA A 228 7.60 16.38 -28.56
CA ALA A 228 8.05 15.02 -28.84
C ALA A 228 7.25 14.14 -27.89
N ALA A 229 6.37 13.31 -28.46
CA ALA A 229 5.45 12.51 -27.69
C ALA A 229 6.27 11.78 -26.62
N PHE A 230 5.84 11.86 -25.37
CA PHE A 230 6.56 11.27 -24.25
C PHE A 230 6.92 9.82 -24.61
N ALA A 231 8.22 9.58 -24.76
CA ALA A 231 8.79 8.30 -25.19
C ALA A 231 9.69 7.83 -24.05
N PRO A 232 9.18 6.97 -23.14
CA PRO A 232 9.95 6.53 -21.99
C PRO A 232 11.18 5.75 -22.48
N THR A 233 12.37 6.21 -22.08
CA THR A 233 13.65 5.59 -22.47
C THR A 233 14.26 4.80 -21.33
N HIS A 234 13.96 5.18 -20.08
CA HIS A 234 14.52 4.58 -18.88
C HIS A 234 13.46 4.46 -17.80
N THR A 235 13.76 3.65 -16.79
CA THR A 235 12.91 3.46 -15.62
C THR A 235 13.70 3.80 -14.37
N VAL A 236 13.07 4.52 -13.45
CA VAL A 236 13.65 4.80 -12.13
C VAL A 236 13.87 3.47 -11.40
N PRO A 237 15.04 3.22 -10.80
CA PRO A 237 15.31 1.96 -10.13
C PRO A 237 14.40 1.80 -8.89
N PRO A 238 14.15 0.57 -8.42
CA PRO A 238 13.11 0.26 -7.45
C PRO A 238 13.25 1.01 -6.10
N GLN A 239 14.48 1.40 -5.72
CA GLN A 239 14.74 2.23 -4.55
C GLN A 239 14.27 3.69 -4.67
N GLY A 240 13.77 4.11 -5.84
CA GLY A 240 13.45 5.50 -6.15
C GLY A 240 14.71 6.33 -6.42
N MET A 241 14.51 7.60 -6.78
CA MET A 241 15.62 8.53 -6.93
C MET A 241 15.20 9.95 -6.56
N GLN A 242 16.15 10.72 -6.04
CA GLN A 242 15.95 12.15 -5.81
C GLN A 242 16.13 12.92 -7.10
N ALA A 243 15.42 14.03 -7.21
CA ALA A 243 15.51 14.92 -8.34
C ALA A 243 15.64 16.39 -7.88
N TRP A 244 16.41 17.15 -8.66
CA TRP A 244 16.85 18.51 -8.38
C TRP A 244 16.39 19.47 -9.49
N ALA A 245 16.20 20.75 -9.14
CA ALA A 245 15.85 21.78 -10.13
C ALA A 245 17.00 22.12 -11.09
N ALA A 246 18.24 21.91 -10.64
CA ALA A 246 19.47 22.13 -11.38
C ALA A 246 20.41 20.93 -11.20
N PRO A 247 21.40 20.72 -12.08
CA PRO A 247 22.40 19.67 -11.96
C PRO A 247 23.43 20.01 -10.87
N ASP A 248 22.96 20.17 -9.64
CA ASP A 248 23.74 20.56 -8.48
C ASP A 248 23.51 19.60 -7.31
N PRO A 249 24.56 18.95 -6.77
CA PRO A 249 24.42 17.95 -5.71
C PRO A 249 24.16 18.56 -4.33
N THR A 250 24.41 19.87 -4.15
CA THR A 250 24.16 20.60 -2.90
C THR A 250 22.78 21.27 -2.87
N GLY A 251 22.08 21.25 -4.00
CA GLY A 251 20.76 21.84 -4.17
C GLY A 251 19.69 21.11 -3.38
N ALA A 252 18.61 21.82 -3.07
CA ALA A 252 17.44 21.24 -2.46
C ALA A 252 16.81 20.20 -3.41
N VAL A 253 16.49 19.03 -2.87
CA VAL A 253 15.70 18.02 -3.57
C VAL A 253 14.31 18.58 -3.79
N VAL A 254 13.91 18.70 -5.05
CA VAL A 254 12.60 19.28 -5.44
C VAL A 254 11.53 18.22 -5.63
N ALA A 255 11.94 16.97 -5.86
CA ALA A 255 11.04 15.83 -5.96
C ALA A 255 11.76 14.52 -5.65
N THR A 256 11.01 13.54 -5.16
CA THR A 256 11.46 12.15 -5.04
C THR A 256 10.64 11.31 -6.00
N LEU A 257 11.31 10.71 -6.98
CA LEU A 257 10.70 9.85 -7.98
C LEU A 257 10.55 8.44 -7.39
N GLY A 258 9.33 7.90 -7.48
CA GLY A 258 9.05 6.54 -7.06
C GLY A 258 9.77 5.50 -7.93
N GLY A 259 10.15 4.38 -7.32
CA GLY A 259 10.74 3.27 -8.04
C GLY A 259 9.82 2.73 -9.13
N GLY A 260 10.39 2.34 -10.27
CA GLY A 260 9.63 1.84 -11.41
C GLY A 260 8.98 2.93 -12.28
N LEU A 261 9.20 4.22 -12.00
CA LEU A 261 8.61 5.30 -12.79
C LEU A 261 9.27 5.36 -14.19
N PRO A 262 8.49 5.28 -15.28
CA PRO A 262 9.02 5.47 -16.63
C PRO A 262 9.38 6.94 -16.84
N ILE A 263 10.62 7.19 -17.23
CA ILE A 263 11.17 8.52 -17.45
C ILE A 263 11.81 8.60 -18.84
N GLN A 264 11.76 9.79 -19.43
CA GLN A 264 12.42 10.08 -20.68
C GLN A 264 13.62 10.99 -20.40
N ILE A 265 14.82 10.55 -20.76
CA ILE A 265 16.00 11.43 -20.69
C ILE A 265 15.92 12.44 -21.84
N THR A 266 15.93 13.73 -21.49
CA THR A 266 15.87 14.82 -22.48
C THR A 266 17.21 15.52 -22.66
N GLU A 267 18.08 15.49 -21.65
CA GLU A 267 19.44 16.02 -21.73
C GLU A 267 20.35 15.27 -20.76
N VAL A 268 21.64 15.11 -21.08
CA VAL A 268 22.65 14.61 -20.13
C VAL A 268 23.78 15.64 -20.08
N ARG A 269 24.16 16.06 -18.86
CA ARG A 269 25.26 17.01 -18.60
C ARG A 269 26.17 16.47 -17.50
N GLY A 270 27.37 16.02 -17.90
CA GLY A 270 28.32 15.44 -16.96
C GLY A 270 27.71 14.23 -16.23
N ALA A 271 27.69 14.28 -14.90
CA ALA A 271 27.10 13.26 -14.05
C ALA A 271 25.56 13.30 -13.98
N TRP A 272 24.91 14.29 -14.60
CA TRP A 272 23.50 14.60 -14.42
C TRP A 272 22.67 14.31 -15.67
N ALA A 273 21.43 13.88 -15.47
CA ALA A 273 20.46 13.67 -16.55
C ALA A 273 19.19 14.50 -16.29
N ASN A 274 18.79 15.33 -17.24
CA ASN A 274 17.49 15.98 -17.23
C ASN A 274 16.43 15.01 -17.75
N ILE A 275 15.40 14.81 -16.97
CA ILE A 275 14.34 13.85 -17.26
C ILE A 275 13.01 14.56 -17.51
N LEU A 276 12.14 13.90 -18.26
CA LEU A 276 10.74 14.22 -18.45
C LEU A 276 9.92 13.03 -17.95
N CYS A 277 8.93 13.29 -17.13
CA CYS A 277 7.96 12.30 -16.66
C CYS A 277 6.69 12.34 -17.54
N SER A 278 5.88 11.28 -17.47
CA SER A 278 4.63 11.16 -18.24
C SER A 278 3.61 12.27 -17.96
N ASN A 279 3.68 12.89 -16.78
CA ASN A 279 2.86 14.04 -16.38
C ASN A 279 3.42 15.39 -16.87
N GLY A 280 4.47 15.41 -17.69
CA GLY A 280 5.11 16.63 -18.19
C GLY A 280 6.09 17.28 -17.21
N TRP A 281 6.28 16.70 -16.02
CA TRP A 281 7.23 17.21 -15.04
C TRP A 281 8.68 16.97 -15.48
N ARG A 282 9.58 17.92 -15.18
CA ARG A 282 11.00 17.85 -15.54
C ARG A 282 11.89 18.16 -14.35
N GLY A 283 13.03 17.48 -14.29
CA GLY A 283 14.04 17.70 -13.26
C GLY A 283 15.34 17.00 -13.59
N TRP A 284 16.38 17.31 -12.82
CA TRP A 284 17.70 16.70 -12.93
C TRP A 284 17.83 15.56 -11.94
N VAL A 285 18.40 14.44 -12.39
CA VAL A 285 18.69 13.27 -11.57
C VAL A 285 20.15 12.88 -11.75
N ASP A 286 20.69 12.12 -10.81
CA ASP A 286 22.03 11.56 -10.97
C ASP A 286 22.01 10.51 -12.10
N GLY A 287 22.69 10.82 -13.20
CA GLY A 287 22.70 10.01 -14.41
C GLY A 287 23.49 8.71 -14.26
N ARG A 288 24.31 8.57 -13.21
CA ARG A 288 25.09 7.34 -12.95
C ARG A 288 24.18 6.24 -12.40
N ILE A 289 23.15 6.63 -11.64
CA ILE A 289 22.16 5.71 -11.06
C ILE A 289 21.38 4.94 -12.15
N ILE A 290 21.13 5.59 -13.30
CA ILE A 290 20.43 5.01 -14.46
C ILE A 290 21.36 4.62 -15.61
N GLY A 291 22.68 4.71 -15.41
CA GLY A 291 23.68 4.30 -16.40
C GLY A 291 23.78 5.19 -17.65
N VAL A 292 23.26 6.42 -17.62
CA VAL A 292 23.32 7.35 -18.77
C VAL A 292 24.47 8.35 -18.69
N ALA A 293 25.04 8.54 -17.50
CA ALA A 293 26.26 9.31 -17.28
C ALA A 293 27.42 8.39 -16.87
N ARG A 294 28.65 8.76 -17.26
CA ARG A 294 29.89 8.02 -16.96
C ARG A 294 30.66 8.69 -15.83
#